data_AF-X1ITY8-F1
#
_entry.id   AF-X1ITY8-F1
#
_cell.length_a   1.000
_cell.length_b   1.000
_cell.length_c   1.000
_cell.angle_alpha   90.00
_cell.angle_beta   90.00
_cell.angle_gamma   90.00
#
_symmetry.space_group_name_H-M   'P 1'
#
loop_
_entity.id
_entity.type
_entity.pdbx_description
1 polymer ?
#
loop_
_entity_poly.entity_id
_entity_poly.type
_entity_poly.pdbx_seq_one_letter_code
_entity_poly.pdbx_strand_id
1 'polypeptide(L)'
;MAKLTKLPEQAIIDGFKGTLDFYVHNTIPCVRKWPRSPGKRRAPAVEAQWLAFAYASTAWNSLSDEVKQAYEETASEVFMTGRDLFTKSFLKDYFRDGQWG
;
A
#
# COMPACT_ATOMS: atom_id res chain seq x y z
N MET A 1 11.64 4.46 -20.43
CA MET A 1 12.22 3.57 -19.39
C MET A 1 13.58 3.16 -19.91
N ALA A 2 14.63 3.34 -19.12
CA ALA A 2 15.98 2.89 -19.45
C ALA A 2 16.37 1.74 -18.52
N LYS A 3 17.07 0.75 -19.07
CA LYS A 3 17.64 -0.36 -18.30
C LYS A 3 19.00 0.05 -17.78
N LEU A 4 19.30 -0.28 -16.54
CA LEU A 4 20.57 -0.02 -15.90
C LEU A 4 21.32 -1.34 -15.74
N THR A 5 22.65 -1.28 -15.75
CA THR A 5 23.50 -2.43 -15.44
C THR A 5 23.42 -2.80 -13.96
N LYS A 6 23.22 -1.82 -13.07
CA LYS A 6 23.03 -1.97 -11.61
C LYS A 6 22.11 -0.87 -11.07
N LEU A 7 21.48 -1.12 -9.93
CA LEU A 7 20.70 -0.11 -9.21
C LEU A 7 21.66 0.86 -8.50
N PRO A 8 21.40 2.19 -8.52
CA PRO A 8 22.19 3.15 -7.75
C PRO A 8 22.02 2.97 -6.23
N GLU A 9 22.90 3.60 -5.46
CA GLU A 9 22.79 3.68 -4.00
C GLU A 9 21.52 4.46 -3.58
N GLN A 10 20.98 4.12 -2.41
CA GLN A 10 19.73 4.69 -1.89
C GLN A 10 19.77 6.22 -1.82
N ALA A 11 20.89 6.81 -1.41
CA ALA A 11 21.06 8.27 -1.34
C ALA A 11 20.87 8.96 -2.70
N ILE A 12 21.30 8.32 -3.80
CA ILE A 12 21.11 8.83 -5.16
C ILE A 12 19.64 8.71 -5.54
N ILE A 13 19.01 7.56 -5.27
CA ILE A 13 17.59 7.32 -5.55
C ILE A 13 16.72 8.37 -4.85
N ASP A 14 16.98 8.63 -3.57
CA ASP A 14 16.26 9.60 -2.76
C ASP A 14 16.42 11.02 -3.29
N GLY A 15 17.62 11.37 -3.78
CA GLY A 15 17.90 12.68 -4.39
C GLY A 15 17.08 12.96 -5.66
N PHE A 16 16.57 11.94 -6.34
CA PHE A 16 15.73 12.08 -7.54
C PHE A 16 14.24 11.86 -7.30
N LYS A 17 13.81 11.71 -6.04
CA LYS A 17 12.41 11.52 -5.67
C LYS A 17 11.53 12.63 -6.27
N GLY A 18 10.46 12.23 -6.95
CA GLY A 18 9.57 13.15 -7.69
C GLY A 18 10.00 13.45 -9.13
N THR A 19 11.23 13.07 -9.54
CA THR A 19 11.76 13.31 -10.90
C THR A 19 12.07 12.02 -11.65
N LEU A 20 12.86 11.12 -11.05
CA LEU A 20 13.18 9.80 -11.61
C LEU A 20 12.85 8.69 -10.60
N ASP A 21 12.24 7.63 -11.12
CA ASP A 21 11.83 6.46 -10.35
C ASP A 21 12.75 5.29 -10.72
N PHE A 22 13.53 4.84 -9.75
CA PHE A 22 14.47 3.73 -9.84
C PHE A 22 13.83 2.48 -9.22
N TYR A 23 13.76 1.39 -9.97
CA TYR A 23 13.08 0.17 -9.55
C TYR A 23 13.66 -1.06 -10.23
N VAL A 24 13.35 -2.25 -9.71
CA VAL A 24 13.72 -3.53 -10.32
C VAL A 24 12.49 -4.13 -10.99
N HIS A 25 12.60 -4.48 -12.27
CA HIS A 25 11.55 -5.14 -13.03
C HIS A 25 12.09 -6.44 -13.62
N ASN A 26 11.53 -7.58 -13.22
CA ASN A 26 11.99 -8.92 -13.63
C ASN A 26 13.52 -9.03 -13.53
N THR A 27 14.05 -8.79 -12.33
CA THR A 27 15.50 -8.79 -11.99
C THR A 27 16.36 -7.77 -12.74
N ILE A 28 15.79 -6.91 -13.57
CA ILE A 28 16.51 -5.87 -14.32
C ILE A 28 16.33 -4.52 -13.63
N PRO A 29 17.41 -3.89 -13.15
CA PRO A 29 17.38 -2.51 -12.67
C PRO A 29 16.94 -1.56 -13.78
N CYS A 30 15.96 -0.71 -13.49
CA CYS A 30 15.36 0.21 -14.44
C CYS A 30 15.25 1.61 -13.84
N VAL A 31 15.26 2.62 -14.72
CA VAL A 31 14.88 3.98 -14.38
C VAL A 31 13.79 4.47 -15.34
N ARG A 32 12.82 5.19 -14.80
CA ARG A 32 11.80 5.89 -15.58
C ARG A 32 11.59 7.30 -15.05
N LYS A 33 10.91 8.14 -15.84
CA LYS A 33 10.38 9.40 -15.34
C LYS A 33 9.39 9.11 -14.22
N TRP A 34 9.44 9.90 -13.15
CA TRP A 34 8.54 9.75 -12.02
C TRP A 34 7.08 9.63 -12.50
N PRO A 35 6.34 8.61 -12.06
CA PRO A 35 4.95 8.44 -12.44
C PRO A 35 4.16 9.70 -12.08
N ARG A 36 3.54 10.33 -13.08
CA ARG A 36 2.59 11.40 -12.82
C ARG A 36 1.26 10.76 -12.41
N SER A 37 0.62 11.32 -11.39
CA SER A 37 -0.76 10.97 -11.08
C SER A 37 -1.59 11.12 -12.37
N PRO A 38 -2.44 10.14 -12.74
CA PRO A 38 -3.20 10.17 -13.98
C PRO A 38 -4.18 11.35 -14.09
N GLY A 39 -4.28 12.21 -13.06
CA GLY A 39 -5.00 13.48 -13.09
C GLY A 39 -6.52 13.35 -13.19
N LYS A 40 -7.03 12.13 -13.34
CA LYS A 40 -8.47 11.86 -13.42
C LYS A 40 -9.05 11.83 -12.02
N ARG A 41 -10.17 12.55 -11.87
CA ARG A 41 -11.05 12.41 -10.71
C ARG A 41 -11.38 10.92 -10.52
N ARG A 42 -11.28 10.44 -9.28
CA ARG A 42 -11.61 9.04 -9.01
C ARG A 42 -13.14 8.89 -9.06
N ALA A 43 -13.61 7.65 -9.21
CA ALA A 43 -15.05 7.41 -9.20
C ALA A 43 -15.64 7.94 -7.87
N PRO A 44 -16.82 8.59 -7.87
CA PRO A 44 -17.41 9.16 -6.66
C PRO A 44 -17.51 8.17 -5.49
N ALA A 45 -17.80 6.90 -5.78
CA ALA A 45 -17.83 5.83 -4.78
C ALA A 45 -16.47 5.59 -4.10
N VAL A 46 -15.36 5.79 -4.81
CA VAL A 46 -14.00 5.71 -4.24
C VAL A 46 -13.71 6.93 -3.38
N GLU A 47 -14.08 8.12 -3.84
CA GLU A 47 -13.89 9.38 -3.08
C GLU A 47 -14.65 9.36 -1.75
N ALA A 48 -15.87 8.82 -1.75
CA ALA A 48 -16.69 8.67 -0.54
C ALA A 48 -16.04 7.80 0.54
N GLN A 49 -15.15 6.87 0.16
CA GLN A 49 -14.46 5.98 1.11
C GLN A 49 -13.20 6.61 1.73
N TRP A 50 -12.71 7.74 1.21
CA TRP A 50 -11.41 8.29 1.63
C TRP A 50 -11.35 8.66 3.11
N LEU A 51 -12.42 9.25 3.65
CA LEU A 51 -12.47 9.62 5.07
C LEU A 51 -12.44 8.38 5.97
N ALA A 52 -13.22 7.36 5.64
CA ALA A 52 -13.25 6.11 6.40
C ALA A 52 -11.90 5.38 6.32
N PHE A 53 -11.28 5.35 5.13
CA PHE A 53 -9.96 4.74 4.94
C PHE A 53 -8.88 5.49 5.73
N ALA A 54 -8.87 6.83 5.66
CA ALA A 54 -7.90 7.66 6.37
C ALA A 54 -8.03 7.51 7.89
N TYR A 55 -9.27 7.46 8.39
CA TYR A 55 -9.56 7.20 9.80
C TYR A 55 -9.02 5.82 10.22
N ALA A 56 -9.41 4.74 9.54
CA ALA A 56 -8.98 3.38 9.89
C ALA A 56 -7.46 3.24 9.85
N SER A 57 -6.83 3.74 8.79
CA SER A 57 -5.37 3.70 8.65
C SER A 57 -4.64 4.41 9.80
N THR A 58 -5.23 5.47 10.35
CA THR A 58 -4.68 6.21 11.50
C THR A 58 -5.00 5.49 12.82
N ALA A 59 -6.22 4.99 12.97
CA ALA A 59 -6.69 4.29 14.16
C ALA A 59 -5.87 3.04 14.49
N TRP A 60 -5.31 2.36 13.48
CA TRP A 60 -4.37 1.25 13.67
C TRP A 60 -3.26 1.56 14.68
N ASN A 61 -2.70 2.77 14.63
CA ASN A 61 -1.59 3.16 15.51
C ASN A 61 -2.04 3.30 16.97
N SER A 62 -3.34 3.50 17.22
CA SER A 62 -3.92 3.61 18.56
C SER A 62 -4.41 2.27 19.13
N LEU A 63 -4.38 1.19 18.36
CA LEU A 63 -4.73 -0.14 18.86
C LEU A 63 -3.67 -0.65 19.83
N SER A 64 -4.10 -1.47 20.79
CA SER A 64 -3.17 -2.17 21.67
C SER A 64 -2.37 -3.21 20.90
N ASP A 65 -1.24 -3.62 21.45
CA ASP A 65 -0.35 -4.57 20.78
C ASP A 65 -1.00 -5.96 20.70
N GLU A 66 -1.83 -6.34 21.67
CA GLU A 66 -2.61 -7.59 21.63
C GLU A 66 -3.59 -7.61 20.45
N VAL A 67 -4.27 -6.49 20.17
CA VAL A 67 -5.19 -6.38 19.04
C VAL A 67 -4.42 -6.41 17.72
N LYS A 68 -3.29 -5.70 17.62
CA LYS A 68 -2.45 -5.74 16.41
C LYS A 68 -1.96 -7.15 16.15
N GLN A 69 -1.52 -7.85 17.19
CA GLN A 69 -1.04 -9.22 17.08
C GLN A 69 -2.13 -10.18 16.58
N ALA A 70 -3.35 -10.09 17.10
CA ALA A 70 -4.47 -10.90 16.60
C ALA A 70 -4.75 -10.66 15.10
N TYR A 71 -4.65 -9.41 14.63
CA TYR A 71 -4.78 -9.10 13.21
C TYR A 71 -3.61 -9.63 12.38
N GLU A 72 -2.36 -9.55 12.87
CA GLU A 72 -1.20 -10.12 12.17
C GLU A 72 -1.26 -11.64 12.09
N GLU A 73 -1.70 -12.32 13.16
CA GLU A 73 -1.91 -13.77 13.18
C GLU A 73 -2.98 -14.17 12.16
N THR A 74 -4.12 -13.47 12.14
CA THR A 74 -5.18 -13.71 11.13
C THR A 74 -4.70 -13.39 9.72
N ALA A 75 -3.86 -12.36 9.55
CA ALA A 75 -3.32 -11.97 8.27
C ALA A 75 -2.26 -12.97 7.75
N SER A 76 -1.65 -13.79 8.61
CA SER A 76 -0.63 -14.77 8.21
C SER A 76 -1.13 -15.83 7.23
N GLU A 77 -2.45 -16.08 7.21
CA GLU A 77 -3.10 -17.02 6.28
C GLU A 77 -3.47 -16.39 4.94
N VAL A 78 -3.24 -15.08 4.76
CA VAL A 78 -3.58 -14.32 3.56
C VAL A 78 -2.42 -13.44 3.09
N PHE A 79 -2.44 -12.98 1.83
CA PHE A 79 -1.41 -12.07 1.31
C PHE A 79 -1.64 -10.60 1.73
N MET A 80 -1.82 -10.35 3.03
CA MET A 80 -2.09 -9.02 3.60
C MET A 80 -1.31 -8.82 4.90
N THR A 81 -1.09 -7.57 5.31
CA THR A 81 -0.60 -7.26 6.67
C THR A 81 -1.78 -7.17 7.65
N GLY A 82 -1.53 -7.27 8.95
CA GLY A 82 -2.56 -7.06 9.97
C GLY A 82 -3.24 -5.69 9.84
N ARG A 83 -2.48 -4.64 9.48
CA ARG A 83 -3.01 -3.30 9.21
C ARG A 83 -3.94 -3.27 7.99
N ASP A 84 -3.58 -3.95 6.91
CA ASP A 84 -4.42 -4.06 5.71
C ASP A 84 -5.72 -4.81 6.05
N LEU A 85 -5.61 -5.88 6.85
CA LEU A 85 -6.76 -6.67 7.30
C LEU A 85 -7.70 -5.84 8.19
N PHE A 86 -7.16 -5.09 9.15
CA PHE A 86 -7.91 -4.16 9.98
C PHE A 86 -8.63 -3.11 9.13
N THR A 87 -7.90 -2.44 8.25
CA THR A 87 -8.45 -1.40 7.36
C THR A 87 -9.54 -1.98 6.45
N LYS A 88 -9.33 -3.18 5.92
CA LYS A 88 -10.31 -3.91 5.13
C LYS A 88 -11.56 -4.21 5.96
N SER A 89 -11.41 -4.76 7.17
CA SER A 89 -12.51 -5.09 8.08
C SER A 89 -13.36 -3.88 8.47
N PHE A 90 -12.74 -2.70 8.61
CA PHE A 90 -13.43 -1.46 8.90
C PHE A 90 -14.25 -0.95 7.71
N LEU A 91 -13.74 -1.10 6.48
CA LEU A 91 -14.36 -0.57 5.27
C LEU A 91 -15.40 -1.51 4.64
N LYS A 92 -15.12 -2.81 4.73
CA LYS A 92 -15.97 -3.89 4.30
C LYS A 92 -15.94 -4.89 5.43
N ASP A 93 -17.08 -5.07 6.08
CA ASP A 93 -17.35 -6.02 7.15
C ASP A 93 -16.75 -7.41 6.86
N TYR A 94 -15.45 -7.57 7.14
CA TYR A 94 -14.62 -8.64 6.57
C TYR A 94 -14.91 -9.99 7.23
N PHE A 95 -15.44 -9.94 8.44
CA PHE A 95 -15.83 -11.10 9.22
C PHE A 95 -17.29 -11.54 8.97
N ARG A 96 -17.98 -10.92 8.00
CA ARG A 96 -19.31 -11.37 7.58
C ARG A 96 -19.18 -12.58 6.65
N ASP A 97 -19.99 -13.61 6.88
CA ASP A 97 -19.96 -14.88 6.13
C ASP A 97 -19.89 -14.69 4.61
N GLY A 98 -18.96 -15.41 3.96
CA GLY A 98 -18.93 -15.58 2.50
C GLY A 98 -17.97 -14.69 1.69
N GLN A 99 -17.04 -13.95 2.32
CA GLN A 99 -16.07 -13.09 1.59
C GLN A 99 -14.65 -13.67 1.44
N TRP A 100 -14.47 -14.98 1.68
CA TRP A 100 -13.20 -15.70 1.56
C TRP A 100 -12.94 -16.26 0.14
N GLY A 101 -13.19 -15.46 -0.90
CA GLY A 101 -13.05 -15.85 -2.32
C GLY A 101 -12.17 -14.88 -3.10
#